data_AF-A0A5D2H7D6-F1
#
_entry.id   AF-A0A5D2H7D6-F1
#
_cell.length_a   1.000
_cell.length_b   1.000
_cell.length_c   1.000
_cell.angle_alpha   90.00
_cell.angle_beta   90.00
_cell.angle_gamma   90.00
#
_symmetry.space_group_name_H-M   'P 1'
#
loop_
_entity.id
_entity.type
_entity.pdbx_description
1 polymer ?
#
loop_
_entity_poly.entity_id
_entity_poly.type
_entity_poly.pdbx_seq_one_letter_code
_entity_poly.pdbx_strand_id
1 'polypeptide(L)'
;MSTGRPKDGDTQLAVVEPKSGLPPRPPSTTSTAIVEYEKPAFKEEEEDLEVKLRRIIENVPVRVSNTSGSSAGSGSGDFHQYRQMRRKEQDRLARMDVDYQKRKEIAEFNMRREERLKAAEERTAKKRLKRQKKKQRKKEKKMKLSAEGGENKKEESSDDEADSEHDEATVE
;
A
#
# COMPACT_ATOMS: atom_id res chain seq x y z
N MET A 1 -44.81 50.53 -42.99
CA MET A 1 -45.70 51.03 -41.92
C MET A 1 -45.47 50.19 -40.66
N SER A 2 -45.39 50.87 -39.51
CA SER A 2 -45.61 50.43 -38.11
C SER A 2 -44.77 49.24 -37.57
N THR A 3 -43.77 49.44 -36.70
CA THR A 3 -43.82 49.50 -35.19
C THR A 3 -44.38 48.21 -34.56
N GLY A 4 -43.82 47.51 -33.57
CA GLY A 4 -42.68 47.70 -32.67
C GLY A 4 -42.81 46.75 -31.46
N ARG A 5 -41.68 46.23 -30.96
CA ARG A 5 -41.33 45.73 -29.58
C ARG A 5 -42.25 44.70 -28.83
N PRO A 6 -41.76 44.07 -27.72
CA PRO A 6 -41.93 42.64 -27.44
C PRO A 6 -42.82 42.36 -26.21
N LYS A 7 -43.13 41.09 -25.93
CA LYS A 7 -43.62 40.59 -24.63
C LYS A 7 -43.00 39.20 -24.43
N ASP A 8 -42.15 38.99 -23.42
CA ASP A 8 -42.53 38.61 -22.04
C ASP A 8 -43.54 37.45 -22.09
N GLY A 9 -43.31 36.24 -21.62
CA GLY A 9 -42.31 35.70 -20.71
C GLY A 9 -42.99 34.50 -20.06
N ASP A 10 -42.74 33.28 -20.55
CA ASP A 10 -43.21 32.05 -19.92
C ASP A 10 -42.03 31.39 -19.21
N THR A 11 -41.59 32.00 -18.11
CA THR A 11 -40.75 31.31 -17.12
C THR A 11 -41.67 30.49 -16.23
N GLN A 12 -41.85 29.21 -16.58
CA GLN A 12 -42.40 28.25 -15.65
C GLN A 12 -41.45 28.11 -14.45
N LEU A 13 -41.97 28.37 -13.26
CA LEU A 13 -41.31 28.15 -11.97
C LEU A 13 -41.15 26.64 -11.76
N ALA A 14 -39.99 26.10 -12.13
CA ALA A 14 -39.55 24.81 -11.62
C ALA A 14 -38.78 25.04 -10.31
N VAL A 15 -39.43 24.78 -9.17
CA VAL A 15 -38.73 24.58 -7.89
C VAL A 15 -37.92 23.30 -8.06
N VAL A 16 -36.64 23.44 -8.41
CA VAL A 16 -35.69 22.33 -8.35
C VAL A 16 -35.29 22.18 -6.89
N GLU A 17 -35.80 21.12 -6.26
CA GLU A 17 -35.28 20.65 -4.98
C GLU A 17 -33.75 20.52 -5.05
N PRO A 18 -32.99 21.06 -4.07
CA PRO A 18 -31.54 20.90 -4.10
C PRO A 18 -31.21 19.43 -3.86
N LYS A 19 -30.84 18.74 -4.94
CA LYS A 19 -30.16 17.44 -4.89
C LYS A 19 -28.93 17.56 -3.99
N SER A 20 -29.04 17.04 -2.77
CA SER A 20 -27.91 16.79 -1.89
C SER A 20 -27.06 15.67 -2.52
N GLY A 21 -26.02 16.01 -3.26
CA GLY A 21 -25.19 14.96 -3.84
C GLY A 21 -24.12 15.34 -4.86
N LEU A 22 -23.60 16.57 -4.84
CA LEU A 22 -22.37 16.90 -5.56
C LEU A 22 -21.34 17.43 -4.56
N PRO A 23 -20.08 16.95 -4.59
CA PRO A 23 -19.03 17.51 -3.75
C PRO A 23 -18.81 18.98 -4.16
N PRO A 24 -18.50 19.88 -3.22
CA PRO A 24 -18.36 21.30 -3.51
C PRO A 24 -17.23 21.53 -4.51
N ARG A 25 -17.51 22.30 -5.57
CA ARG A 25 -16.51 22.77 -6.53
C ARG A 25 -15.52 23.69 -5.79
N PRO A 26 -14.19 23.56 -5.98
CA PRO A 26 -13.23 24.36 -5.23
C PRO A 26 -13.41 25.85 -5.56
N PRO A 27 -13.33 26.75 -4.55
CA PRO A 27 -13.45 28.18 -4.78
C PRO A 27 -12.28 28.69 -5.63
N SER A 28 -12.60 29.65 -6.51
CA SER A 28 -11.65 30.38 -7.33
C SER A 28 -10.53 30.98 -6.48
N THR A 29 -9.30 30.70 -6.91
CA THR A 29 -8.02 30.96 -6.27
C THR A 29 -7.80 32.43 -5.89
N THR A 30 -8.24 32.86 -4.71
CA THR A 30 -7.73 34.06 -4.01
C THR A 30 -8.06 34.02 -2.51
N SER A 31 -7.46 33.12 -1.73
CA SER A 31 -7.32 33.29 -0.28
C SER A 31 -6.28 32.32 0.27
N THR A 32 -5.22 32.87 0.84
CA THR A 32 -4.17 32.17 1.59
C THR A 32 -4.70 31.79 2.98
N ALA A 33 -5.64 30.85 3.05
CA ALA A 33 -6.07 30.23 4.29
C ALA A 33 -5.55 28.79 4.30
N ILE A 34 -4.53 28.53 5.12
CA ILE A 34 -4.04 27.18 5.39
C ILE A 34 -5.17 26.45 6.14
N VAL A 35 -5.95 25.64 5.43
CA VAL A 35 -6.88 24.71 6.05
C VAL A 35 -6.03 23.56 6.59
N GLU A 36 -5.77 23.57 7.90
CA GLU A 36 -5.16 22.45 8.60
C GLU A 36 -6.07 21.22 8.43
N TYR A 37 -5.63 20.27 7.61
CA TYR A 37 -6.24 18.95 7.54
C TYR A 37 -5.74 18.14 8.72
N GLU A 38 -6.51 18.11 9.80
CA GLU A 38 -6.28 17.16 10.88
C GLU A 38 -6.63 15.75 10.36
N LYS A 39 -5.60 14.90 10.28
CA LYS A 39 -5.76 13.49 9.91
C LYS A 39 -6.73 12.86 10.91
N PRO A 40 -7.82 12.19 10.47
CA PRO A 40 -8.75 11.56 11.39
C PRO A 40 -7.98 10.58 12.28
N ALA A 41 -8.03 10.81 13.59
CA ALA A 41 -7.45 9.93 14.57
C ALA A 41 -8.20 8.59 14.50
N PHE A 42 -7.52 7.56 14.00
CA PHE A 42 -7.96 6.18 14.18
C PHE A 42 -7.95 5.93 15.68
N LYS A 43 -9.14 5.72 16.26
CA LYS A 43 -9.26 5.41 17.68
C LYS A 43 -8.83 3.96 17.84
N GLU A 44 -7.61 3.76 18.32
CA GLU A 44 -7.03 2.43 18.58
C GLU A 44 -7.98 1.56 19.43
N GLU A 45 -8.75 2.20 20.33
CA GLU A 45 -9.78 1.55 21.14
C GLU A 45 -10.95 0.94 20.33
N GLU A 46 -11.33 1.55 19.20
CA GLU A 46 -12.40 1.02 18.33
C GLU A 46 -11.93 -0.22 17.55
N GLU A 47 -10.67 -0.22 17.10
CA GLU A 47 -10.05 -1.38 16.44
C GLU A 47 -9.93 -2.56 17.41
N ASP A 48 -9.56 -2.30 18.66
CA ASP A 48 -9.48 -3.32 19.71
C ASP A 48 -10.85 -3.97 20.01
N LEU A 49 -11.92 -3.18 20.02
CA LEU A 49 -13.27 -3.70 20.20
C LEU A 49 -13.71 -4.57 19.03
N GLU A 50 -13.41 -4.17 17.79
CA GLU A 50 -13.71 -4.99 16.62
C GLU A 50 -12.94 -6.32 16.64
N VAL A 51 -11.66 -6.30 16.99
CA VAL A 51 -10.83 -7.52 17.10
C VAL A 51 -11.40 -8.44 18.18
N LYS A 52 -11.80 -7.88 19.33
CA LYS A 52 -12.40 -8.66 20.42
C LYS A 52 -13.75 -9.26 20.03
N LEU A 53 -14.61 -8.49 19.35
CA LEU A 53 -15.89 -8.97 18.87
C LEU A 53 -15.72 -10.08 17.82
N ARG A 54 -14.76 -9.95 16.90
CA ARG A 54 -14.40 -11.02 15.95
C ARG A 54 -13.99 -12.30 16.68
N ARG A 55 -13.08 -12.18 17.64
CA ARG A 55 -12.64 -13.32 18.46
C ARG A 55 -13.80 -13.98 19.21
N ILE A 56 -14.74 -13.19 19.73
CA ILE A 56 -15.91 -13.73 20.41
C ILE A 56 -16.80 -14.49 19.43
N ILE A 57 -17.12 -13.90 18.27
CA ILE A 57 -18.00 -14.52 17.27
C ILE A 57 -17.40 -15.82 16.73
N GLU A 58 -16.08 -15.88 16.53
CA GLU A 58 -15.40 -17.04 15.95
C GLU A 58 -15.11 -18.14 16.97
N ASN A 59 -14.69 -17.78 18.18
CA ASN A 59 -14.15 -18.76 19.13
C ASN A 59 -15.10 -19.12 20.26
N VAL A 60 -16.14 -18.33 20.51
CA VAL A 60 -17.09 -18.61 21.60
C VAL A 60 -18.23 -19.47 21.06
N PRO A 61 -18.45 -20.68 21.61
CA PRO A 61 -19.58 -21.52 21.22
C PRO A 61 -20.92 -20.82 21.49
N VAL A 62 -21.73 -20.66 20.45
CA VAL A 62 -23.07 -20.08 20.56
C VAL A 62 -24.03 -21.17 21.05
N ARG A 63 -24.53 -21.02 22.28
CA ARG A 63 -25.61 -21.89 22.80
C ARG A 63 -26.95 -21.38 22.29
N VAL A 64 -27.69 -22.24 21.57
CA VAL A 64 -29.06 -21.93 21.12
C VAL A 64 -30.04 -22.60 22.08
N SER A 65 -30.93 -21.82 22.70
CA SER A 65 -31.92 -22.32 23.66
C SER A 65 -33.25 -22.74 23.02
N ASN A 66 -33.53 -22.27 21.80
CA ASN A 66 -34.85 -22.36 21.17
C ASN A 66 -34.85 -23.34 19.98
N THR A 67 -34.24 -24.52 20.15
CA THR A 67 -34.15 -25.53 19.09
C THR A 67 -35.29 -26.53 19.20
N SER A 68 -36.10 -26.65 18.13
CA SER A 68 -37.07 -27.72 17.96
C SER A 68 -36.38 -29.08 17.80
N GLY A 69 -37.09 -30.17 18.10
CA GLY A 69 -36.55 -31.53 17.96
C GLY A 69 -36.17 -31.87 16.51
N SER A 70 -35.24 -32.81 16.32
CA SER A 70 -34.67 -33.13 15.00
C SER A 70 -35.67 -33.66 13.97
N SER A 71 -36.78 -34.25 14.43
CA SER A 71 -37.88 -34.74 13.59
C SER A 71 -39.07 -33.80 13.53
N ALA A 72 -38.97 -32.61 14.15
CA ALA A 72 -40.02 -31.60 14.07
C ALA A 72 -40.08 -31.04 12.65
N GLY A 73 -41.29 -30.75 12.16
CA GLY A 73 -41.49 -30.10 10.87
C GLY A 73 -41.00 -28.64 10.86
N SER A 74 -40.98 -28.03 9.67
CA SER A 74 -40.60 -26.63 9.49
C SER A 74 -41.61 -25.69 10.14
N GLY A 75 -41.17 -24.89 11.11
CA GLY A 75 -41.94 -23.82 11.73
C GLY A 75 -41.97 -22.55 10.89
N SER A 76 -42.92 -21.65 11.18
CA SER A 76 -43.03 -20.35 10.50
C SER A 76 -41.81 -19.43 10.70
N GLY A 77 -41.03 -19.65 11.78
CA GLY A 77 -39.82 -18.90 12.08
C GLY A 77 -38.53 -19.44 11.45
N ASP A 78 -38.54 -20.67 10.93
CA ASP A 78 -37.32 -21.37 10.50
C ASP A 78 -36.69 -20.71 9.27
N PHE A 79 -37.53 -20.20 8.37
CA PHE A 79 -37.07 -19.43 7.22
C PHE A 79 -36.25 -18.21 7.64
N HIS A 80 -36.72 -17.45 8.63
CA HIS A 80 -36.01 -16.27 9.10
C HIS A 80 -34.72 -16.64 9.82
N GLN A 81 -34.71 -17.73 10.60
CA GLN A 81 -33.48 -18.24 11.22
C GLN A 81 -32.43 -18.61 10.16
N TYR A 82 -32.82 -19.38 9.15
CA TYR A 82 -31.94 -19.74 8.03
C TYR A 82 -31.39 -18.49 7.31
N ARG A 83 -32.25 -17.52 7.01
CA ARG A 83 -31.83 -16.27 6.34
C ARG A 83 -30.77 -15.52 7.14
N GLN A 84 -30.94 -15.40 8.46
CA GLN A 84 -29.98 -14.71 9.32
C GLN A 84 -28.67 -15.50 9.44
N MET A 85 -28.75 -16.82 9.59
CA MET A 85 -27.57 -17.69 9.65
C MET A 85 -26.78 -17.67 8.34
N ARG A 86 -27.45 -17.72 7.19
CA ARG A 86 -26.82 -17.63 5.87
C ARG A 86 -26.07 -16.31 5.68
N ARG A 87 -26.67 -15.19 6.07
CA ARG A 87 -26.01 -13.87 6.01
C ARG A 87 -24.78 -13.83 6.89
N LYS A 88 -24.89 -14.27 8.15
CA LYS A 88 -23.75 -14.37 9.07
C LYS A 88 -22.61 -15.20 8.48
N GLU A 89 -22.93 -16.33 7.85
CA GLU A 89 -21.91 -17.19 7.24
C GLU A 89 -21.29 -16.56 5.98
N GLN A 90 -22.09 -15.91 5.14
CA GLN A 90 -21.57 -15.17 3.98
C GLN A 90 -20.63 -14.04 4.42
N ASP A 91 -21.02 -13.27 5.43
CA ASP A 91 -20.19 -12.21 6.00
C ASP A 91 -18.89 -12.78 6.59
N ARG A 92 -18.95 -13.94 7.25
CA ARG A 92 -17.78 -14.65 7.78
C ARG A 92 -16.81 -15.05 6.68
N LEU A 93 -17.30 -15.65 5.60
CA LEU A 93 -16.49 -16.06 4.46
C LEU A 93 -15.87 -14.85 3.75
N ALA A 94 -16.66 -13.82 3.47
CA ALA A 94 -16.17 -12.61 2.83
C ALA A 94 -15.05 -11.92 3.64
N ARG A 95 -15.17 -11.89 4.97
CA ARG A 95 -14.10 -11.36 5.86
C ARG A 95 -12.82 -12.19 5.77
N MET A 96 -12.96 -13.52 5.81
CA MET A 96 -11.81 -14.43 5.69
C MET A 96 -11.07 -14.24 4.36
N ASP A 97 -11.80 -14.07 3.27
CA ASP A 97 -11.22 -13.83 1.94
C ASP A 97 -10.48 -12.50 1.87
N VAL A 98 -11.07 -11.42 2.41
CA VAL A 98 -10.43 -10.10 2.47
C VAL A 98 -9.14 -10.14 3.30
N ASP A 99 -9.15 -10.80 4.46
CA ASP A 99 -7.98 -10.91 5.31
C ASP A 99 -6.88 -11.76 4.64
N TYR A 100 -7.26 -12.80 3.91
CA TYR A 100 -6.32 -13.59 3.11
C TYR A 100 -5.67 -12.77 1.99
N GLN A 101 -6.47 -12.01 1.23
CA GLN A 101 -5.96 -11.13 0.16
C GLN A 101 -5.00 -10.08 0.72
N LYS A 102 -5.35 -9.41 1.81
CA LYS A 102 -4.46 -8.44 2.50
C LYS A 102 -3.13 -9.08 2.91
N ARG A 103 -3.17 -10.25 3.55
CA ARG A 103 -1.95 -10.98 3.96
C ARG A 103 -1.08 -11.34 2.77
N LYS A 104 -1.70 -11.79 1.67
CA LYS A 104 -1.01 -12.12 0.42
C LYS A 104 -0.33 -10.90 -0.17
N GLU A 105 -1.04 -9.77 -0.30
CA GLU A 105 -0.51 -8.52 -0.84
C GLU A 105 0.67 -7.99 -0.02
N ILE A 106 0.56 -8.02 1.31
CA ILE A 106 1.64 -7.60 2.22
C ILE A 106 2.86 -8.51 2.06
N ALA A 107 2.66 -9.83 2.00
CA ALA A 107 3.74 -10.78 1.81
C ALA A 107 4.45 -10.55 0.45
N GLU A 108 3.70 -10.40 -0.63
CA GLU A 108 4.26 -10.11 -1.95
C GLU A 108 5.01 -8.77 -1.98
N PHE A 109 4.47 -7.73 -1.35
CA PHE A 109 5.12 -6.43 -1.27
C PHE A 109 6.45 -6.52 -0.51
N ASN A 110 6.47 -7.22 0.63
CA ASN A 110 7.68 -7.40 1.43
C ASN A 110 8.74 -8.21 0.67
N MET A 111 8.34 -9.29 0.00
CA MET A 111 9.25 -10.07 -0.86
C MET A 111 9.87 -9.20 -1.97
N ARG A 112 9.05 -8.45 -2.73
CA ARG A 112 9.55 -7.54 -3.78
C ARG A 112 10.43 -6.42 -3.21
N ARG A 113 10.18 -5.96 -1.99
CA ARG A 113 11.00 -4.95 -1.32
C ARG A 113 12.34 -5.52 -0.90
N GLU A 114 12.35 -6.69 -0.28
CA GLU A 114 13.56 -7.39 0.16
C GLU A 114 14.45 -7.77 -1.02
N GLU A 115 13.88 -8.23 -2.14
CA GLU A 115 14.63 -8.53 -3.36
C GLU A 115 15.35 -7.29 -3.91
N ARG A 116 14.66 -6.15 -3.98
CA ARG A 116 15.27 -4.89 -4.42
C ARG A 116 16.37 -4.41 -3.48
N LEU A 117 16.18 -4.55 -2.17
CA LEU A 117 17.19 -4.21 -1.17
C LEU A 117 18.41 -5.14 -1.27
N LYS A 118 18.19 -6.46 -1.37
CA LYS A 118 19.27 -7.44 -1.58
C LYS A 118 20.06 -7.17 -2.85
N ALA A 119 19.41 -6.88 -3.98
CA ALA A 119 20.09 -6.52 -5.22
C ALA A 119 20.94 -5.24 -5.08
N ALA A 120 20.44 -4.22 -4.37
CA ALA A 120 21.20 -3.01 -4.09
C ALA A 120 22.39 -3.27 -3.15
N GLU A 121 22.19 -4.10 -2.11
CA GLU A 121 23.23 -4.52 -1.18
C GLU A 121 24.33 -5.34 -1.89
N GLU A 122 23.97 -6.24 -2.79
CA GLU A 122 24.92 -7.01 -3.59
C GLU A 122 25.75 -6.10 -4.51
N ARG A 123 25.10 -5.17 -5.22
CA ARG A 123 25.80 -4.18 -6.08
C ARG A 123 26.76 -3.32 -5.26
N THR A 124 26.32 -2.84 -4.09
CA THR A 124 27.16 -2.02 -3.21
C THR A 124 28.28 -2.83 -2.54
N ALA A 125 28.03 -4.08 -2.16
CA ALA A 125 29.03 -5.00 -1.60
C ALA A 125 30.11 -5.32 -2.63
N LYS A 126 29.75 -5.66 -3.88
CA LYS A 126 30.70 -5.87 -4.98
C LYS A 126 31.60 -4.64 -5.19
N LYS A 127 31.02 -3.44 -5.26
CA LYS A 127 31.77 -2.17 -5.38
C LYS A 127 32.66 -1.91 -4.16
N ARG A 128 32.18 -2.19 -2.95
CA ARG A 128 32.95 -2.06 -1.69
C ARG A 128 34.14 -3.01 -1.67
N LEU A 129 33.97 -4.27 -2.08
CA LEU A 129 35.05 -5.25 -2.19
C LEU A 129 36.11 -4.83 -3.22
N LYS A 130 35.70 -4.36 -4.42
CA LYS A 130 36.62 -3.82 -5.44
C LYS A 130 37.46 -2.66 -4.84
N ARG A 131 36.84 -1.73 -4.11
CA ARG A 131 37.53 -0.61 -3.43
C ARG A 131 38.47 -1.07 -2.31
N GLN A 132 38.07 -2.05 -1.50
CA GLN A 132 38.91 -2.60 -0.44
C GLN A 132 40.16 -3.29 -0.99
N LYS A 133 40.02 -4.12 -2.05
CA LYS A 133 41.17 -4.73 -2.74
C LYS A 133 42.13 -3.68 -3.31
N LYS A 134 41.61 -2.62 -3.95
CA LYS A 134 42.44 -1.50 -4.43
C LYS A 134 43.16 -0.77 -3.30
N LYS A 135 42.51 -0.59 -2.14
CA LYS A 135 43.11 0.02 -0.95
C LYS A 135 44.22 -0.86 -0.36
N GLN A 136 44.03 -2.18 -0.30
CA GLN A 136 45.03 -3.14 0.14
C GLN A 136 46.26 -3.14 -0.78
N ARG A 137 46.07 -3.28 -2.11
CA ARG A 137 47.17 -3.20 -3.09
C ARG A 137 47.97 -1.90 -2.98
N LYS A 138 47.30 -0.75 -2.78
CA LYS A 138 47.99 0.55 -2.58
C LYS A 138 48.80 0.59 -1.28
N LYS A 139 48.27 0.03 -0.18
CA LYS A 139 49.00 -0.06 1.10
C LYS A 139 50.23 -0.96 0.97
N GLU A 140 50.09 -2.11 0.33
CA GLU A 140 51.20 -3.05 0.08
C GLU A 140 52.29 -2.40 -0.78
N LYS A 141 51.92 -1.70 -1.87
CA LYS A 141 52.89 -0.93 -2.68
C LYS A 141 53.62 0.13 -1.86
N LYS A 142 52.90 0.89 -1.01
CA LYS A 142 53.52 1.89 -0.12
C LYS A 142 54.48 1.26 0.89
N MET A 143 54.12 0.12 1.48
CA MET A 143 54.98 -0.60 2.43
C MET A 143 56.24 -1.15 1.76
N LYS A 144 56.13 -1.70 0.54
CA LYS A 144 57.28 -2.16 -0.25
C LYS A 144 58.23 -1.00 -0.58
N LEU A 145 57.70 0.13 -1.04
CA LEU A 145 58.49 1.33 -1.33
C LEU A 145 59.14 1.97 -0.10
N SER A 146 58.61 1.74 1.11
CA SER A 146 59.25 2.19 2.35
C SER A 146 60.28 1.20 2.91
N ALA A 147 60.21 -0.07 2.52
CA ALA A 147 61.14 -1.13 2.94
C ALA A 147 62.35 -1.24 1.99
N GLU A 148 62.16 -0.91 0.72
CA GLU A 148 63.21 -0.88 -0.30
C GLU A 148 63.67 0.57 -0.45
N GLY A 149 64.79 0.92 0.19
CA GLY A 149 65.34 2.27 0.26
C GLY A 149 65.38 2.95 -1.10
N GLY A 150 64.87 4.18 -1.16
CA GLY A 150 64.55 4.86 -2.42
C GLY A 150 65.74 5.07 -3.34
N GLU A 151 65.70 4.44 -4.50
CA GLU A 151 66.36 4.92 -5.72
C GLU A 151 65.42 4.77 -6.92
N ASN A 152 65.40 5.83 -7.72
CA ASN A 152 64.45 6.10 -8.80
C ASN A 152 64.32 4.97 -9.83
N LYS A 153 63.07 4.56 -10.12
CA LYS A 153 62.69 4.16 -11.48
C LYS A 153 61.24 4.53 -11.77
N LYS A 154 61.12 5.64 -12.50
CA LYS A 154 59.93 6.13 -13.16
C LYS A 154 59.83 5.38 -14.49
N GLU A 155 59.26 4.19 -14.48
CA GLU A 155 58.91 3.46 -15.71
C GLU A 155 57.53 2.82 -15.52
N GLU A 156 56.63 3.27 -16.38
CA GLU A 156 55.52 2.53 -16.99
C GLU A 156 55.01 1.25 -16.26
N SER A 157 53.85 1.38 -15.63
CA SER A 157 52.93 0.26 -15.43
C SER A 157 51.58 0.72 -15.95
N SER A 158 51.56 0.82 -17.28
CA SER A 158 50.36 0.64 -18.09
C SER A 158 49.83 -0.77 -17.87
N ASP A 159 48.52 -0.90 -18.04
CA ASP A 159 47.77 -2.16 -18.12
C ASP A 159 47.48 -2.88 -16.80
N ASP A 160 46.22 -2.78 -16.35
CA ASP A 160 45.35 -3.94 -16.17
C ASP A 160 43.93 -3.48 -15.76
N GLU A 161 42.95 -3.96 -16.52
CA GLU A 161 41.50 -4.03 -16.24
C GLU A 161 40.60 -2.87 -16.69
N ALA A 162 40.48 -2.79 -18.01
CA ALA A 162 39.17 -2.66 -18.65
C ALA A 162 38.28 -3.87 -18.29
N ASP A 163 37.39 -3.71 -17.31
CA ASP A 163 36.29 -4.66 -17.05
C ASP A 163 34.97 -3.95 -17.34
N SER A 164 34.42 -4.32 -18.49
CA SER A 164 33.29 -3.73 -19.20
C SER A 164 32.06 -3.51 -18.33
N GLU A 165 31.62 -2.26 -18.28
CA GLU A 165 30.27 -1.87 -17.88
C GLU A 165 29.31 -2.27 -19.02
N HIS A 166 28.87 -3.53 -19.05
CA HIS A 166 27.70 -3.94 -19.81
C HIS A 166 26.81 -4.81 -18.94
N ASP A 167 25.90 -4.17 -18.21
CA ASP A 167 24.73 -4.83 -17.66
C ASP A 167 23.54 -3.88 -17.91
N GLU A 168 23.23 -3.74 -19.20
CA GLU A 168 21.89 -3.38 -19.66
C GLU A 168 20.99 -4.58 -19.34
N ALA A 169 20.19 -4.43 -18.28
CA ALA A 169 18.98 -5.21 -18.09
C ALA A 169 17.84 -4.21 -18.04
N THR A 170 17.42 -3.81 -19.24
CA THR A 170 16.02 -3.54 -19.55
C THR A 170 15.19 -4.65 -18.92
N VAL A 171 14.36 -4.30 -17.93
CA VAL A 171 13.26 -5.14 -17.46
C VAL A 171 12.00 -4.38 -17.83
N GLU A 172 11.39 -4.86 -18.91
CA GLU A 172 10.02 -4.58 -19.33
C GLU A 172 9.02 -5.13 -18.30
#